data_AF-A0A520A495-F1
#
_entry.id   AF-A0A520A495-F1
#
_cell.length_a   1.000
_cell.length_b   1.000
_cell.length_c   1.000
_cell.angle_alpha   90.00
_cell.angle_beta   90.00
_cell.angle_gamma   90.00
#
_symmetry.space_group_name_H-M   'P 1'
#
loop_
_entity.id
_entity.type
_entity.pdbx_description
1 polymer ?
#
loop_
_entity_poly.entity_id
_entity_poly.type
_entity_poly.pdbx_seq_one_letter_code
_entity_poly.pdbx_strand_id
1 'polypeptide(L)'
;MRLEINQKSDSVAGEYYYKKNGNTQKIMLEGMLKDGELNLQENTFNIAKRKYETTGNFKLNYIDQISLNGTWQKSAKNTLYLTVKLAAKENLKAFNPSNYVFQYARNRAKLDYIPADAQYYFDLVSLKVFINKSMRWMFTDFEDVYTKEAEIILEDLNFDGYLDFKVPIYYPGLAKGDYSYRYFIYYPEKRGFIQNTQLNEMGVVFFDAVRKEAQTIDADGSGNEGTKYFRWQNEKLFLIKEERVYENDIYTHITSYKIENGKSELVKTEKKK
;
A
#
# COMPACT_ATOMS: atom_id res chain seq x y z
N MET A 1 -0.57 0.19 -13.94
CA MET A 1 -1.42 1.23 -13.32
C MET A 1 -1.77 0.74 -11.93
N ARG A 2 -1.68 1.61 -10.94
CA ARG A 2 -2.18 1.44 -9.57
C ARG A 2 -3.26 2.48 -9.37
N LEU A 3 -4.42 2.07 -8.84
CA LEU A 3 -5.53 2.95 -8.51
C LEU A 3 -5.88 2.72 -7.04
N GLU A 4 -6.06 3.80 -6.30
CA GLU A 4 -6.47 3.86 -4.91
C GLU A 4 -7.83 4.53 -4.85
N ILE A 5 -8.81 3.84 -4.28
CA ILE A 5 -10.20 4.28 -4.25
C ILE A 5 -10.56 4.58 -2.80
N ASN A 6 -10.90 5.84 -2.51
CA ASN A 6 -11.42 6.24 -1.22
C ASN A 6 -12.95 6.20 -1.24
N GLN A 7 -13.52 5.26 -0.50
CA GLN A 7 -14.98 5.07 -0.44
C GLN A 7 -15.74 6.16 0.32
N LYS A 8 -15.07 6.99 1.14
CA LYS A 8 -15.74 8.08 1.88
C LYS A 8 -15.99 9.30 1.01
N SER A 9 -15.09 9.57 0.06
CA SER A 9 -15.09 10.75 -0.79
C SER A 9 -15.38 10.45 -2.26
N ASP A 10 -15.56 9.17 -2.62
CA ASP A 10 -15.63 8.68 -4.01
C ASP A 10 -14.43 9.09 -4.88
N SER A 11 -13.34 9.51 -4.24
CA SER A 11 -12.15 10.00 -4.92
C SER A 11 -11.24 8.84 -5.30
N VAL A 12 -10.66 8.92 -6.50
CA VAL A 12 -9.68 7.97 -6.99
C VAL A 12 -8.38 8.71 -7.26
N ALA A 13 -7.29 8.19 -6.72
CA ALA A 13 -5.94 8.60 -7.04
C ALA A 13 -5.17 7.41 -7.59
N GLY A 14 -4.08 7.66 -8.31
CA GLY A 14 -3.29 6.56 -8.82
C GLY A 14 -2.10 7.01 -9.63
N GLU A 15 -1.40 6.02 -10.14
CA GLU A 15 -0.22 6.25 -10.95
C GLU A 15 -0.01 5.13 -11.96
N TYR A 16 0.63 5.47 -13.07
CA TYR A 16 1.14 4.49 -14.01
C TYR A 16 2.42 5.00 -14.67
N TYR A 17 3.08 4.14 -15.44
CA TYR A 17 4.26 4.52 -16.20
C TYR A 17 4.25 3.81 -17.54
N TYR A 18 4.88 4.42 -18.54
CA TYR A 18 5.14 3.76 -19.82
C TYR A 18 6.34 2.83 -19.67
N LYS A 19 6.18 1.55 -20.02
CA LYS A 19 7.27 0.54 -19.94
C LYS A 19 8.57 1.01 -20.62
N LYS A 20 8.46 1.74 -21.73
CA LYS A 20 9.60 2.28 -22.49
C LYS A 20 10.42 3.31 -21.70
N ASN A 21 9.79 4.05 -20.79
CA ASN A 21 10.41 5.14 -20.04
C ASN A 21 10.83 4.72 -18.61
N GLY A 22 10.65 3.44 -18.26
CA GLY A 22 10.93 2.91 -16.94
C GLY A 22 10.01 3.44 -15.84
N ASN A 23 10.30 3.06 -14.60
CA ASN A 23 9.44 3.34 -13.44
C ASN A 23 9.68 4.73 -12.82
N THR A 24 10.68 5.47 -13.30
CA THR A 24 11.06 6.78 -12.74
C THR A 24 10.18 7.92 -13.26
N GLN A 25 9.50 7.72 -14.39
CA GLN A 25 8.56 8.68 -14.97
C GLN A 25 7.11 8.25 -14.69
N LYS A 26 6.75 8.30 -13.40
CA LYS A 26 5.37 8.06 -12.98
C LYS A 26 4.48 9.19 -13.48
N ILE A 27 3.30 8.81 -13.96
CA ILE A 27 2.25 9.69 -14.42
C ILE A 27 1.12 9.61 -13.41
N MET A 28 0.71 10.75 -12.90
CA MET A 28 -0.31 10.85 -11.85
C MET A 28 -1.69 10.78 -12.47
N LEU A 29 -2.58 10.06 -11.79
CA LEU A 29 -4.00 9.95 -12.10
C LEU A 29 -4.80 10.44 -10.91
N GLU A 30 -5.79 11.28 -11.16
CA GLU A 30 -6.75 11.71 -10.16
C GLU A 30 -8.15 11.79 -10.75
N GLY A 31 -9.18 11.56 -9.95
CA GLY A 31 -10.53 11.57 -10.45
C GLY A 31 -11.58 11.10 -9.46
N MET A 32 -12.75 10.72 -9.98
CA MET A 32 -13.88 10.27 -9.18
C MET A 32 -14.47 8.99 -9.76
N LEU A 33 -14.89 8.10 -8.87
CA LEU A 33 -15.71 6.94 -9.19
C LEU A 33 -17.16 7.25 -8.81
N LYS A 34 -18.05 7.40 -9.80
CA LYS A 34 -19.45 7.68 -9.55
C LYS A 34 -20.34 6.81 -10.41
N ASP A 35 -21.32 6.16 -9.81
CA ASP A 35 -22.32 5.33 -10.50
C ASP A 35 -21.69 4.27 -11.42
N GLY A 36 -20.53 3.72 -11.02
CA GLY A 36 -19.79 2.71 -11.79
C GLY A 36 -18.94 3.24 -12.95
N GLU A 37 -18.90 4.56 -13.13
CA GLU A 37 -18.07 5.27 -14.10
C GLU A 37 -16.87 5.92 -13.39
N LEU A 38 -15.66 5.57 -13.83
CA LEU A 38 -14.40 6.09 -13.36
C LEU A 38 -13.85 7.11 -14.38
N ASN A 39 -13.84 8.38 -13.98
CA ASN A 39 -13.29 9.48 -14.76
C ASN A 39 -11.97 9.92 -14.15
N LEU A 40 -10.87 9.77 -14.88
CA LEU A 40 -9.52 10.12 -14.41
C LEU A 40 -8.88 11.18 -15.31
N GLN A 41 -8.19 12.13 -14.71
CA GLN A 41 -7.29 13.06 -15.37
C GLN A 41 -5.86 12.58 -15.21
N GLU A 42 -5.13 12.62 -16.31
CA GLU A 42 -3.71 12.35 -16.36
C GLU A 42 -2.94 13.67 -16.24
N ASN A 43 -2.10 13.79 -15.23
CA ASN A 43 -1.32 14.99 -14.97
C ASN A 43 0.18 14.69 -14.96
N THR A 44 0.96 15.56 -15.60
CA THR A 44 2.43 15.50 -15.60
C THR A 44 3.00 16.87 -15.22
N PHE A 45 4.09 16.89 -14.45
CA PHE A 45 4.77 18.14 -14.11
C PHE A 45 5.54 18.69 -15.32
N ASN A 46 5.18 19.89 -15.76
CA ASN A 46 5.90 20.61 -16.80
C ASN A 46 7.04 21.43 -16.17
N ILE A 47 8.28 20.97 -16.33
CA ILE A 47 9.49 21.62 -15.77
C ILE A 47 9.63 23.07 -16.25
N ALA A 48 9.41 23.32 -17.55
CA ALA A 48 9.57 24.65 -18.13
C ALA A 48 8.56 25.66 -17.57
N LYS A 49 7.33 25.21 -17.29
CA LYS A 49 6.26 26.06 -16.74
C LYS A 49 6.11 25.98 -15.22
N ARG A 50 6.89 25.11 -14.56
CA ARG A 50 6.83 24.83 -13.11
C ARG A 50 5.42 24.56 -12.57
N LYS A 51 4.60 23.82 -13.34
CA LYS A 51 3.23 23.48 -12.93
C LYS A 51 2.83 22.11 -13.48
N TYR A 52 1.85 21.48 -12.84
CA TYR A 52 1.17 20.31 -13.40
C TYR A 52 0.25 20.72 -14.54
N GLU A 53 0.28 19.95 -15.62
CA GLU A 53 -0.62 20.13 -16.76
C GLU A 53 -1.35 18.81 -17.05
N THR A 54 -2.63 18.90 -17.38
CA THR A 54 -3.43 17.76 -17.83
C THR A 54 -2.98 17.32 -19.22
N THR A 55 -2.46 16.11 -19.31
CA THR A 55 -1.92 15.51 -20.54
C THR A 55 -2.88 14.53 -21.19
N GLY A 56 -3.87 14.04 -20.45
CA GLY A 56 -4.90 13.15 -20.97
C GLY A 56 -6.05 12.94 -20.00
N ASN A 57 -7.07 12.24 -20.47
CA ASN A 57 -8.23 11.84 -19.67
C ASN A 57 -8.55 10.37 -19.95
N PHE A 58 -8.90 9.62 -18.92
CA PHE A 58 -9.48 8.28 -19.03
C PHE A 58 -10.95 8.35 -18.64
N LYS A 59 -11.79 7.76 -19.48
CA LYS A 59 -13.17 7.46 -19.15
C LYS A 59 -13.33 5.95 -19.13
N LEU A 60 -13.55 5.37 -17.97
CA LEU A 60 -13.59 3.93 -17.74
C LEU A 60 -14.89 3.51 -17.06
N ASN A 61 -15.43 2.34 -17.38
CA ASN A 61 -16.62 1.76 -16.76
C ASN A 61 -16.34 0.32 -16.33
N TYR A 62 -16.99 -0.11 -15.25
CA TYR A 62 -16.94 -1.52 -14.86
C TYR A 62 -17.58 -2.40 -15.93
N ILE A 63 -16.87 -3.46 -16.34
CA ILE A 63 -17.45 -4.57 -17.10
C ILE A 63 -18.01 -5.60 -16.13
N ASP A 64 -17.23 -5.95 -15.10
CA ASP A 64 -17.56 -7.05 -14.18
C ASP A 64 -16.88 -6.94 -12.81
N GLN A 65 -16.97 -5.78 -12.13
CA GLN A 65 -16.31 -5.44 -10.83
C GLN A 65 -14.77 -5.56 -10.79
N ILE A 66 -14.17 -6.44 -11.61
CA ILE A 66 -12.73 -6.67 -11.74
C ILE A 66 -12.14 -6.08 -13.01
N SER A 67 -12.96 -5.79 -14.02
CA SER A 67 -12.47 -5.20 -15.28
C SER A 67 -13.06 -3.83 -15.52
N LEU A 68 -12.24 -2.94 -16.06
CA LEU A 68 -12.62 -1.61 -16.52
C LEU A 68 -12.40 -1.53 -18.03
N ASN A 69 -13.35 -0.95 -18.77
CA ASN A 69 -13.16 -0.62 -20.18
C ASN A 69 -13.47 0.84 -20.45
N GLY A 70 -12.91 1.36 -21.54
CA GLY A 70 -13.31 2.65 -22.06
C GLY A 70 -12.23 3.25 -22.92
N THR A 71 -12.03 4.56 -22.79
CA THR A 71 -11.18 5.31 -23.71
C THR A 71 -10.22 6.22 -22.99
N TRP A 72 -8.99 6.30 -23.51
CA TRP A 72 -8.04 7.34 -23.18
C TRP A 72 -7.97 8.38 -24.30
N GLN A 73 -8.02 9.64 -23.93
CA GLN A 73 -7.95 10.78 -24.83
C GLN A 73 -6.80 11.70 -24.42
N LYS A 74 -5.87 11.97 -25.33
CA LYS A 74 -4.80 12.96 -25.14
C LYS A 74 -5.38 14.39 -25.18
N SER A 75 -4.82 15.32 -24.40
CA SER A 75 -5.37 16.69 -24.28
C SER A 75 -5.23 17.59 -25.53
N ALA A 76 -4.56 17.14 -26.59
CA ALA A 76 -4.41 17.92 -27.82
C ALA A 76 -5.68 17.93 -28.69
N LYS A 77 -5.99 19.10 -29.29
CA LYS A 77 -7.08 19.31 -30.26
C LYS A 77 -6.84 18.55 -31.58
N ASN A 78 -7.06 17.23 -31.56
CA ASN A 78 -7.46 16.37 -32.68
C ASN A 78 -7.30 14.92 -32.22
N THR A 79 -8.45 14.29 -31.98
CA THR A 79 -8.63 13.16 -31.09
C THR A 79 -8.37 11.81 -31.77
N LEU A 80 -7.33 11.12 -31.30
CA LEU A 80 -7.29 9.66 -31.33
C LEU A 80 -7.69 9.17 -29.94
N TYR A 81 -8.78 8.41 -29.87
CA TYR A 81 -9.16 7.69 -28.67
C TYR A 81 -8.50 6.32 -28.68
N LEU A 82 -7.73 6.02 -27.65
CA LEU A 82 -7.23 4.66 -27.44
C LEU A 82 -8.29 3.88 -26.67
N THR A 83 -8.70 2.74 -27.20
CA THR A 83 -9.51 1.80 -26.41
C THR A 83 -8.64 1.20 -25.31
N VAL A 84 -9.10 1.33 -24.07
CA VAL A 84 -8.41 0.83 -22.87
C VAL A 84 -9.25 -0.28 -22.26
N LYS A 85 -8.57 -1.36 -21.87
CA LYS A 85 -9.12 -2.43 -21.04
C LYS A 85 -8.13 -2.68 -19.91
N LEU A 86 -8.61 -2.58 -18.68
CA LEU A 86 -7.85 -2.91 -17.48
C LEU A 86 -8.54 -4.08 -16.78
N ALA A 87 -7.75 -4.98 -16.23
CA ALA A 87 -8.21 -6.02 -15.33
C ALA A 87 -7.47 -5.84 -14.01
N ALA A 88 -8.21 -5.95 -12.90
CA ALA A 88 -7.66 -6.01 -11.56
C ALA A 88 -6.73 -7.22 -11.45
N LYS A 89 -5.64 -7.04 -10.71
CA LYS A 89 -4.77 -8.17 -10.38
C LYS A 89 -5.39 -9.02 -9.27
N GLU A 90 -6.13 -8.34 -8.41
CA GLU A 90 -6.88 -8.86 -7.29
C GLU A 90 -8.15 -9.56 -7.79
N ASN A 91 -8.45 -10.71 -7.20
CA ASN A 91 -9.63 -11.51 -7.45
C ASN A 91 -10.83 -10.93 -6.70
N LEU A 92 -11.37 -9.81 -7.20
CA LEU A 92 -12.49 -9.16 -6.53
C LEU A 92 -13.81 -9.96 -6.62
N LYS A 93 -13.85 -11.04 -7.41
CA LYS A 93 -14.96 -11.99 -7.43
C LYS A 93 -14.95 -12.89 -6.19
N ALA A 94 -13.77 -13.34 -5.76
CA ALA A 94 -13.62 -14.09 -4.52
C ALA A 94 -13.63 -13.18 -3.28
N PHE A 95 -13.17 -11.93 -3.44
CA PHE A 95 -13.19 -10.91 -2.40
C PHE A 95 -13.84 -9.63 -2.92
N ASN A 96 -15.14 -9.42 -2.68
CA ASN A 96 -15.79 -8.17 -3.03
C ASN A 96 -15.75 -7.21 -1.81
N PRO A 97 -14.95 -6.11 -1.85
CA PRO A 97 -14.80 -5.19 -0.71
C PRO A 97 -16.12 -4.59 -0.22
N SER A 98 -17.11 -4.41 -1.09
CA SER A 98 -18.41 -3.82 -0.72
C SER A 98 -19.24 -4.72 0.21
N ASN A 99 -18.91 -6.01 0.30
CA ASN A 99 -19.58 -6.94 1.21
C ASN A 99 -19.00 -6.91 2.63
N TYR A 100 -17.83 -6.27 2.81
CA TYR A 100 -17.11 -6.24 4.07
C TYR A 100 -17.39 -4.95 4.82
N VAL A 101 -17.62 -5.06 6.12
CA VAL A 101 -17.71 -3.92 7.03
C VAL A 101 -16.73 -4.15 8.17
N PHE A 102 -15.82 -3.19 8.36
CA PHE A 102 -14.85 -3.18 9.44
C PHE A 102 -15.33 -2.24 10.55
N GLN A 103 -15.46 -2.76 11.76
CA GLN A 103 -15.97 -2.01 12.91
C GLN A 103 -14.93 -2.01 14.03
N TYR A 104 -14.50 -0.81 14.40
CA TYR A 104 -13.56 -0.57 15.49
C TYR A 104 -14.34 -0.47 16.79
N ALA A 105 -13.86 -1.16 17.83
CA ALA A 105 -14.13 -0.77 19.20
C ALA A 105 -12.88 -0.08 19.73
N ARG A 106 -13.02 1.17 20.15
CA ARG A 106 -11.90 2.01 20.59
C ARG A 106 -12.28 2.84 21.79
N ASN A 107 -11.32 3.06 22.69
CA ASN A 107 -11.48 3.92 23.85
C ASN A 107 -10.63 5.18 23.68
N ARG A 108 -10.96 6.26 24.40
CA ARG A 108 -10.04 7.39 24.50
C ARG A 108 -8.75 6.91 25.15
N ALA A 109 -7.61 7.20 24.49
CA ALA A 109 -6.31 6.82 25.01
C ALA A 109 -6.09 7.44 26.40
N LYS A 110 -5.68 6.63 27.36
CA LYS A 110 -5.27 7.08 28.70
C LYS A 110 -3.76 6.99 28.80
N LEU A 111 -3.09 8.08 28.46
CA LEU A 111 -1.63 8.17 28.55
C LEU A 111 -1.25 8.91 29.85
N ASP A 112 -0.37 8.30 30.64
CA ASP A 112 0.13 8.89 31.90
C ASP A 112 0.90 10.21 31.66
N TYR A 113 1.52 10.33 30.48
CA TYR A 113 2.10 11.57 29.96
C TYR A 113 1.28 12.03 28.75
N ILE A 114 0.73 13.24 28.81
CA ILE A 114 -0.13 13.81 27.77
C ILE A 114 0.73 14.72 26.87
N PRO A 115 1.31 14.24 25.75
CA PRO A 115 1.71 15.17 24.70
C PRO A 115 0.44 15.89 24.21
N ALA A 116 0.56 17.15 23.78
CA ALA A 116 -0.58 18.01 23.46
C ALA A 116 -1.54 17.42 22.39
N ASP A 117 -1.07 16.43 21.63
CA ASP A 117 -1.80 15.72 20.59
C ASP A 117 -2.47 14.42 21.09
N ALA A 118 -2.26 13.99 22.34
CA ALA A 118 -2.85 12.78 22.95
C ALA A 118 -4.38 12.71 22.78
N GLN A 119 -5.05 13.87 22.74
CA GLN A 119 -6.49 13.98 22.52
C GLN A 119 -6.97 13.43 21.16
N TYR A 120 -6.07 13.22 20.20
CA TYR A 120 -6.40 12.67 18.89
C TYR A 120 -6.24 11.15 18.82
N TYR A 121 -5.71 10.51 19.86
CA TYR A 121 -5.48 9.07 19.89
C TYR A 121 -6.58 8.31 20.62
N PHE A 122 -6.76 7.08 20.19
CA PHE A 122 -7.68 6.11 20.76
C PHE A 122 -7.00 4.76 20.89
N ASP A 123 -7.17 4.10 22.03
CA ASP A 123 -6.78 2.70 22.21
C ASP A 123 -7.67 1.83 21.33
N LEU A 124 -7.06 1.04 20.45
CA LEU A 124 -7.80 0.05 19.67
C LEU A 124 -8.07 -1.16 20.57
N VAL A 125 -9.33 -1.39 20.92
CA VAL A 125 -9.72 -2.50 21.81
C VAL A 125 -10.02 -3.75 21.00
N SER A 126 -10.75 -3.61 19.90
CA SER A 126 -11.01 -4.72 18.99
C SER A 126 -11.35 -4.23 17.59
N LEU A 127 -11.13 -5.12 16.62
CA LEU A 127 -11.55 -4.95 15.25
C LEU A 127 -12.48 -6.11 14.88
N LYS A 128 -13.73 -5.79 14.59
CA LYS A 128 -14.71 -6.75 14.10
C LYS A 128 -14.85 -6.63 12.59
N VAL A 129 -14.93 -7.76 11.93
CA VAL A 129 -15.10 -7.82 10.48
C VAL A 129 -16.39 -8.58 10.17
N PHE A 130 -17.29 -7.90 9.49
CA PHE A 130 -18.58 -8.43 9.07
C PHE A 130 -18.55 -8.71 7.57
N ILE A 131 -19.14 -9.82 7.16
CA ILE A 131 -19.44 -10.12 5.76
C ILE A 131 -20.94 -10.24 5.63
N ASN A 132 -21.55 -9.47 4.71
CA ASN A 132 -23.00 -9.50 4.48
C ASN A 132 -23.79 -9.35 5.80
N LYS A 133 -23.39 -8.38 6.62
CA LYS A 133 -23.97 -8.07 7.96
C LYS A 133 -23.76 -9.12 9.05
N SER A 134 -23.13 -10.27 8.76
CA SER A 134 -22.80 -11.29 9.76
C SER A 134 -21.36 -11.07 10.26
N MET A 135 -21.15 -11.00 11.57
CA MET A 135 -19.80 -10.97 12.13
C MET A 135 -19.08 -12.28 11.79
N ARG A 136 -17.89 -12.19 11.22
CA ARG A 136 -17.08 -13.35 10.84
C ARG A 136 -15.79 -13.45 11.64
N TRP A 137 -15.19 -12.30 11.94
CA TRP A 137 -13.95 -12.24 12.71
C TRP A 137 -14.01 -11.14 13.76
N MET A 138 -13.27 -11.36 14.85
CA MET A 138 -13.01 -10.40 15.90
C MET A 138 -11.54 -10.54 16.32
N PHE A 139 -10.78 -9.47 16.16
CA PHE A 139 -9.40 -9.36 16.60
C PHE A 139 -9.33 -8.53 17.87
N THR A 140 -8.58 -8.98 18.86
CA THR A 140 -8.46 -8.34 20.18
C THR A 140 -7.01 -8.09 20.60
N ASP A 141 -6.05 -8.56 19.81
CA ASP A 141 -4.61 -8.53 20.14
C ASP A 141 -4.02 -7.16 19.75
N PHE A 142 -4.48 -6.13 20.47
CA PHE A 142 -4.19 -4.71 20.22
C PHE A 142 -3.63 -4.00 21.46
N GLU A 143 -2.90 -4.71 22.31
CA GLU A 143 -2.21 -4.11 23.46
C GLU A 143 -1.25 -3.01 22.99
N ASP A 144 -1.32 -1.83 23.64
CA ASP A 144 -0.57 -0.61 23.29
C ASP A 144 -0.68 -0.18 21.82
N VAL A 145 -1.81 -0.48 21.18
CA VAL A 145 -2.10 -0.06 19.81
C VAL A 145 -3.00 1.17 19.80
N TYR A 146 -2.45 2.28 19.33
CA TYR A 146 -3.17 3.54 19.23
C TYR A 146 -3.58 3.84 17.78
N THR A 147 -4.75 4.43 17.61
CA THR A 147 -5.30 4.86 16.32
C THR A 147 -5.75 6.32 16.39
N LYS A 148 -5.59 7.09 15.32
CA LYS A 148 -6.18 8.44 15.19
C LYS A 148 -7.55 8.35 14.50
N GLU A 149 -7.56 7.60 13.40
CA GLU A 149 -8.72 7.44 12.52
C GLU A 149 -9.20 5.99 12.49
N ALA A 150 -10.49 5.80 12.18
CA ALA A 150 -11.03 4.50 11.83
C ALA A 150 -10.88 4.32 10.31
N GLU A 151 -9.68 3.88 9.91
CA GLU A 151 -9.29 3.61 8.53
C GLU A 151 -8.79 2.18 8.39
N ILE A 152 -9.23 1.51 7.33
CA ILE A 152 -8.73 0.21 6.89
C ILE A 152 -8.20 0.38 5.48
N ILE A 153 -7.00 -0.13 5.24
CA ILE A 153 -6.41 -0.16 3.91
C ILE A 153 -6.50 -1.60 3.40
N LEU A 154 -7.12 -1.78 2.24
CA LEU A 154 -7.17 -3.06 1.53
C LEU A 154 -6.08 -3.07 0.44
N GLU A 155 -5.24 -4.08 0.45
CA GLU A 155 -4.12 -4.26 -0.49
C GLU A 155 -3.79 -5.75 -0.54
N ASP A 156 -3.34 -6.28 -1.68
CA ASP A 156 -2.79 -7.64 -1.77
C ASP A 156 -1.33 -7.60 -1.26
N LEU A 157 -1.14 -7.97 0.01
CA LEU A 157 0.13 -7.83 0.74
C LEU A 157 1.07 -9.01 0.46
N ASN A 158 0.55 -10.17 0.06
CA ASN A 158 1.31 -11.39 -0.22
C ASN A 158 1.43 -11.75 -1.72
N PHE A 159 0.79 -10.98 -2.59
CA PHE A 159 0.76 -11.13 -4.05
C PHE A 159 0.09 -12.42 -4.55
N ASP A 160 -0.85 -12.96 -3.77
CA ASP A 160 -1.63 -14.16 -4.10
C ASP A 160 -2.94 -13.86 -4.86
N GLY A 161 -3.25 -12.57 -5.04
CA GLY A 161 -4.44 -12.09 -5.73
C GLY A 161 -5.66 -11.96 -4.83
N TYR A 162 -5.59 -12.22 -3.52
CA TYR A 162 -6.65 -11.91 -2.57
C TYR A 162 -6.34 -10.57 -1.89
N LEU A 163 -7.39 -9.81 -1.58
CA LEU A 163 -7.22 -8.60 -0.79
C LEU A 163 -7.01 -8.99 0.67
N ASP A 164 -5.91 -8.50 1.22
CA ASP A 164 -5.63 -8.48 2.63
C ASP A 164 -6.08 -7.14 3.22
N PHE A 165 -5.81 -6.93 4.51
CA PHE A 165 -5.97 -5.59 5.07
C PHE A 165 -4.88 -5.22 6.06
N LYS A 166 -4.68 -3.91 6.21
CA LYS A 166 -3.82 -3.33 7.25
C LYS A 166 -4.51 -2.17 7.95
N VAL A 167 -4.26 -2.08 9.25
CA VAL A 167 -4.77 -1.04 10.15
C VAL A 167 -3.64 -0.07 10.43
N PRO A 168 -3.76 1.22 10.09
CA PRO A 168 -2.81 2.24 10.52
C PRO A 168 -2.82 2.36 12.05
N ILE A 169 -1.64 2.35 12.65
CA ILE A 169 -1.46 2.52 14.09
C ILE A 169 -0.38 3.57 14.35
N TYR A 170 -0.39 4.12 15.56
CA TYR A 170 0.48 5.22 15.94
C TYR A 170 1.15 4.97 17.29
N TYR A 171 2.29 5.61 17.48
CA TYR A 171 3.08 5.58 18.71
C TYR A 171 3.16 7.00 19.27
N PRO A 172 2.22 7.40 20.15
CA PRO A 172 2.17 8.72 20.75
C PRO A 172 3.51 9.08 21.41
N GLY A 173 3.95 10.33 21.22
CA GLY A 173 5.18 10.85 21.84
C GLY A 173 6.48 10.56 21.09
N LEU A 174 6.45 9.80 19.98
CA LEU A 174 7.60 9.67 19.08
C LEU A 174 7.61 10.80 18.05
N ALA A 175 8.78 11.40 17.80
CA ALA A 175 8.96 12.43 16.76
C ALA A 175 9.29 11.85 15.38
N LYS A 176 9.80 10.61 15.33
CA LYS A 176 10.13 9.86 14.12
C LYS A 176 9.66 8.42 14.28
N GLY A 177 9.16 7.81 13.20
CA GLY A 177 8.60 6.45 13.26
C GLY A 177 7.38 6.38 14.18
N ASP A 178 6.59 7.44 14.23
CA ASP A 178 5.41 7.60 15.09
C ASP A 178 4.19 6.82 14.59
N TYR A 179 4.35 6.02 13.54
CA TYR A 179 3.30 5.19 12.98
C TYR A 179 3.83 3.86 12.43
N SER A 180 2.91 2.91 12.31
CA SER A 180 3.12 1.58 11.77
C SER A 180 1.78 1.01 11.31
N TYR A 181 1.73 -0.29 11.02
CA TYR A 181 0.51 -0.99 10.72
C TYR A 181 0.38 -2.28 11.51
N ARG A 182 -0.87 -2.72 11.69
CA ARG A 182 -1.19 -4.12 11.98
C ARG A 182 -1.68 -4.78 10.69
N TYR A 183 -1.05 -5.88 10.30
CA TYR A 183 -1.26 -6.54 9.01
C TYR A 183 -2.04 -7.85 9.20
N PHE A 184 -3.00 -8.09 8.31
CA PHE A 184 -3.88 -9.26 8.36
C PHE A 184 -3.98 -9.88 6.97
N ILE A 185 -3.43 -11.07 6.81
CA ILE A 185 -3.38 -11.80 5.54
C ILE A 185 -4.60 -12.71 5.44
N TYR A 186 -5.28 -12.69 4.29
CA TYR A 186 -6.36 -13.60 3.98
C TYR A 186 -5.81 -14.95 3.55
N TYR A 187 -6.33 -16.02 4.16
CA TYR A 187 -5.97 -17.40 3.85
C TYR A 187 -7.20 -18.10 3.26
N PRO A 188 -7.27 -18.30 1.93
CA PRO A 188 -8.44 -18.88 1.26
C PRO A 188 -8.81 -20.27 1.78
N GLU A 189 -7.82 -21.09 2.16
CA GLU A 189 -8.00 -22.43 2.68
C GLU A 189 -8.61 -22.45 4.08
N LYS A 190 -8.30 -21.42 4.89
CA LYS A 190 -8.91 -21.20 6.21
C LYS A 190 -10.17 -20.33 6.12
N ARG A 191 -10.45 -19.79 4.94
CA ARG A 191 -11.52 -18.82 4.65
C ARG A 191 -11.53 -17.71 5.68
N GLY A 192 -10.38 -17.09 5.93
CA GLY A 192 -10.28 -16.05 6.95
C GLY A 192 -8.95 -15.34 7.05
N PHE A 193 -8.97 -14.28 7.83
CA PHE A 193 -7.81 -13.42 8.04
C PHE A 193 -7.00 -13.86 9.26
N ILE A 194 -5.68 -13.80 9.14
CA ILE A 194 -4.75 -14.07 10.22
C ILE A 194 -3.80 -12.88 10.35
N GLN A 195 -3.61 -12.41 11.57
CA GLN A 195 -2.65 -11.34 11.86
C GLN A 195 -1.23 -11.83 11.59
N ASN A 196 -0.47 -11.08 10.78
CA ASN A 196 0.88 -11.46 10.39
C ASN A 196 1.92 -10.82 11.31
N THR A 197 2.52 -11.64 12.18
CA THR A 197 3.49 -11.17 13.18
C THR A 197 4.76 -10.62 12.53
N GLN A 198 5.29 -11.29 11.51
CA GLN A 198 6.49 -10.87 10.80
C GLN A 198 6.33 -9.46 10.23
N LEU A 199 5.22 -9.17 9.54
CA LEU A 199 4.94 -7.84 9.02
C LEU A 199 4.73 -6.79 10.13
N ASN A 200 4.08 -7.17 11.25
CA ASN A 200 3.89 -6.25 12.38
C ASN A 200 5.24 -5.83 13.01
N GLU A 201 6.20 -6.77 13.12
CA GLU A 201 7.55 -6.49 13.61
C GLU A 201 8.35 -5.60 12.65
N MET A 202 8.08 -5.68 11.35
CA MET A 202 8.72 -4.85 10.32
C MET A 202 8.24 -3.39 10.32
N GLY A 203 7.12 -3.08 11.00
CA GLY A 203 6.65 -1.72 11.18
C GLY A 203 5.91 -1.17 9.97
N VAL A 204 6.62 -0.47 9.07
CA VAL A 204 6.08 0.13 7.84
C VAL A 204 6.67 -0.60 6.63
N VAL A 205 5.79 -1.30 5.91
CA VAL A 205 6.12 -2.09 4.72
C VAL A 205 5.38 -1.54 3.50
N PHE A 206 6.12 -1.36 2.41
CA PHE A 206 5.58 -0.97 1.10
C PHE A 206 5.57 -2.19 0.16
N PHE A 207 4.52 -2.34 -0.65
CA PHE A 207 4.33 -3.50 -1.52
C PHE A 207 4.36 -3.09 -2.99
N ASP A 208 5.31 -3.65 -3.76
CA ASP A 208 5.41 -3.49 -5.20
C ASP A 208 4.77 -4.72 -5.88
N ALA A 209 3.50 -4.59 -6.26
CA ALA A 209 2.75 -5.65 -6.95
C ALA A 209 3.26 -5.97 -8.36
N VAL A 210 4.12 -5.14 -8.97
CA VAL A 210 4.74 -5.44 -10.27
C VAL A 210 5.95 -6.34 -10.08
N ARG A 211 6.79 -6.02 -9.09
CA ARG A 211 7.97 -6.83 -8.75
C ARG A 211 7.65 -8.03 -7.86
N LYS A 212 6.48 -8.03 -7.22
CA LYS A 212 6.10 -8.94 -6.14
C LYS A 212 7.12 -8.90 -5.00
N GLU A 213 7.46 -7.69 -4.60
CA GLU A 213 8.45 -7.41 -3.57
C GLU A 213 7.85 -6.50 -2.50
N ALA A 214 8.15 -6.80 -1.25
CA ALA A 214 7.88 -5.92 -0.12
C ALA A 214 9.17 -5.17 0.24
N GLN A 215 9.07 -3.93 0.73
CA GLN A 215 10.25 -3.17 1.17
C GLN A 215 10.00 -2.42 2.48
N THR A 216 11.05 -2.28 3.28
CA THR A 216 11.08 -1.43 4.47
C THR A 216 12.18 -0.41 4.32
N ILE A 217 11.99 0.76 4.91
CA ILE A 217 12.98 1.83 4.95
C ILE A 217 13.29 2.12 6.42
N ASP A 218 14.56 2.25 6.75
CA ASP A 218 15.01 2.62 8.08
C ASP A 218 16.06 3.74 8.02
N ALA A 219 16.09 4.56 9.06
CA ALA A 219 17.04 5.66 9.21
C ALA A 219 17.41 5.78 10.69
N ASP A 220 18.71 5.90 10.98
CA ASP A 220 19.21 5.93 12.36
C ASP A 220 19.26 7.34 12.97
N GLY A 221 18.85 8.35 12.20
CA GLY A 221 18.86 9.76 12.61
C GLY A 221 20.25 10.40 12.62
N SER A 222 21.29 9.68 12.21
CA SER A 222 22.69 10.11 12.09
C SER A 222 23.15 10.10 10.63
N GLY A 223 22.22 10.35 9.70
CA GLY A 223 22.49 10.37 8.26
C GLY A 223 22.72 9.01 7.61
N ASN A 224 22.51 7.89 8.32
CA ASN A 224 22.54 6.56 7.71
C ASN A 224 21.12 6.07 7.43
N GLU A 225 20.91 5.55 6.22
CA GLU A 225 19.62 5.11 5.72
C GLU A 225 19.74 3.73 5.07
N GLY A 226 18.68 2.93 5.18
CA GLY A 226 18.60 1.60 4.63
C GLY A 226 17.29 1.33 3.94
N THR A 227 17.33 0.61 2.83
CA THR A 227 16.15 -0.01 2.23
C THR A 227 16.37 -1.52 2.14
N LYS A 228 15.47 -2.29 2.74
CA LYS A 228 15.48 -3.75 2.64
C LYS A 228 14.33 -4.20 1.76
N TYR A 229 14.60 -5.19 0.90
CA TYR A 229 13.65 -5.74 -0.06
C TYR A 229 13.45 -7.22 0.22
N PHE A 230 12.21 -7.65 0.18
CA PHE A 230 11.78 -8.97 0.60
C PHE A 230 10.88 -9.60 -0.45
N ARG A 231 10.87 -10.94 -0.49
CA ARG A 231 9.96 -11.71 -1.33
C ARG A 231 9.24 -12.75 -0.49
N TRP A 232 7.96 -12.94 -0.79
CA TRP A 232 7.17 -14.01 -0.22
C TRP A 232 7.59 -15.36 -0.80
N GLN A 233 7.83 -16.32 0.08
CA GLN A 233 7.97 -17.73 -0.27
C GLN A 233 7.47 -18.56 0.92
N ASN A 234 6.63 -19.57 0.66
CA ASN A 234 6.09 -20.45 1.70
C ASN A 234 5.52 -19.66 2.90
N GLU A 235 4.69 -18.66 2.62
CA GLU A 235 4.00 -17.81 3.62
C GLU A 235 4.93 -16.99 4.53
N LYS A 236 6.20 -16.80 4.14
CA LYS A 236 7.17 -15.98 4.87
C LYS A 236 7.85 -14.99 3.93
N LEU A 237 8.22 -13.83 4.48
CA LEU A 237 9.07 -12.87 3.80
C LEU A 237 10.54 -13.23 4.01
N PHE A 238 11.27 -13.29 2.91
CA PHE A 238 12.72 -13.50 2.89
C PHE A 238 13.42 -12.28 2.33
N LEU A 239 14.49 -11.84 2.99
CA LEU A 239 15.34 -10.76 2.51
C LEU A 239 16.02 -11.20 1.20
N ILE A 240 15.93 -10.37 0.16
CA ILE A 240 16.55 -10.63 -1.15
C ILE A 240 17.57 -9.56 -1.53
N LYS A 241 17.44 -8.35 -0.95
CA LYS A 241 18.37 -7.25 -1.20
C LYS A 241 18.32 -6.24 -0.05
N GLU A 242 19.46 -5.64 0.26
CA GLU A 242 19.59 -4.51 1.17
C GLU A 242 20.44 -3.44 0.50
N GLU A 243 19.98 -2.20 0.56
CA GLU A 243 20.67 -1.01 0.09
C GLU A 243 20.93 -0.11 1.30
N ARG A 244 22.18 0.29 1.51
CA ARG A 244 22.61 1.13 2.65
C ARG A 244 23.37 2.35 2.16
N VAL A 245 23.01 3.51 2.67
CA VAL A 245 23.73 4.77 2.48
C VAL A 245 24.20 5.23 3.84
N TYR A 246 25.45 5.69 3.91
CA TYR A 246 26.05 6.18 5.14
C TYR A 246 26.45 7.64 4.97
N GLU A 247 26.30 8.45 6.02
CA GLU A 247 26.58 9.90 5.99
C GLU A 247 27.99 10.20 5.45
N ASN A 248 28.96 9.37 5.83
CA ASN A 248 30.38 9.55 5.51
C ASN A 248 30.88 8.66 4.37
N ASP A 249 30.00 8.03 3.60
CA ASP A 249 30.37 7.21 2.45
C ASP A 249 29.60 7.66 1.19
N ILE A 250 30.34 7.99 0.13
CA ILE A 250 29.77 8.43 -1.15
C ILE A 250 29.12 7.27 -1.94
N TYR A 251 29.28 6.03 -1.47
CA TYR A 251 28.73 4.85 -2.12
C TYR A 251 27.44 4.38 -1.45
N THR A 252 26.49 3.93 -2.26
CA THR A 252 25.43 3.01 -1.82
C THR A 252 25.99 1.61 -1.75
N HIS A 253 25.86 0.96 -0.61
CA HIS A 253 26.25 -0.42 -0.38
C HIS A 253 25.06 -1.32 -0.65
N ILE A 254 25.24 -2.30 -1.55
CA ILE A 254 24.19 -3.22 -1.95
C ILE A 254 24.60 -4.63 -1.54
N THR A 255 23.78 -5.28 -0.73
CA THR A 255 23.94 -6.71 -0.40
C THR A 255 22.77 -7.48 -0.98
N SER A 256 23.05 -8.54 -1.73
CA SER A 256 22.04 -9.38 -2.40
C SER A 256 22.05 -10.79 -1.80
N TYR A 257 20.86 -11.35 -1.69
CA TYR A 257 20.62 -12.66 -1.08
C TYR A 257 19.83 -13.56 -2.03
N LYS A 258 20.05 -14.86 -1.91
CA LYS A 258 19.25 -15.91 -2.57
C LYS A 258 18.52 -16.72 -1.51
N ILE A 259 17.29 -17.11 -1.79
CA ILE A 259 16.52 -17.95 -0.89
C ILE A 259 16.91 -19.41 -1.13
N GLU A 260 17.61 -20.02 -0.19
CA GLU A 260 18.00 -21.44 -0.22
C GLU A 260 17.62 -22.10 1.10
N ASN A 261 17.04 -23.30 1.03
CA ASN A 261 16.65 -24.10 2.20
C ASN A 261 15.82 -23.33 3.25
N GLY A 262 14.96 -22.41 2.79
CA GLY A 262 14.13 -21.59 3.68
C GLY A 262 14.90 -20.54 4.47
N LYS A 263 16.03 -20.05 3.94
CA LYS A 263 16.83 -18.95 4.48
C LYS A 263 17.30 -18.01 3.38
N SER A 264 17.58 -16.77 3.74
CA SER A 264 18.25 -15.80 2.87
C SER A 264 19.77 -15.97 2.99
N GLU A 265 20.39 -16.58 2.00
CA GLU A 265 21.84 -16.79 1.93
C GLU A 265 22.51 -15.65 1.17
N LEU A 266 23.58 -15.08 1.72
CA LEU A 266 24.32 -13.97 1.10
C LEU A 266 24.97 -14.45 -0.21
N VAL A 267 24.73 -13.70 -1.28
CA VAL A 267 25.30 -13.99 -2.61
C VAL A 267 26.41 -13.02 -2.97
N LYS A 268 26.18 -11.72 -2.72
CA LYS A 268 27.05 -10.67 -3.22
C LYS A 268 26.91 -9.42 -2.37
N THR A 269 28.02 -8.73 -2.16
CA THR A 269 28.07 -7.36 -1.67
C THR A 269 28.83 -6.50 -2.68
N GLU A 270 28.29 -5.33 -3.01
CA GLU A 270 28.92 -4.38 -3.92
C GLU A 270 28.67 -2.93 -3.50
N LYS A 271 29.48 -2.02 -4.04
CA LYS A 271 29.35 -0.57 -3.84
C LYS A 271 29.00 0.10 -5.16
N LYS A 272 28.03 1.00 -5.15
CA LYS A 272 27.61 1.79 -6.31
C LYS A 272 27.73 3.27 -5.99
N LYS A 273 28.38 4.02 -6.89
CA LYS A 273 28.50 5.48 -6.80
C LYS A 273 27.29 6.16 -7.44
#